data_AF-A0A2G9ZML9-F1
#
_entry.id   AF-A0A2G9ZML9-F1
#
_cell.length_a   1.000
_cell.length_b   1.000
_cell.length_c   1.000
_cell.angle_alpha   90.00
_cell.angle_beta   90.00
_cell.angle_gamma   90.00
#
_symmetry.space_group_name_H-M   'P 1'
#
loop_
_entity.id
_entity.type
_entity.pdbx_description
1 polymer ?
#
loop_
_entity_poly.entity_id
_entity_poly.type
_entity_poly.pdbx_seq_one_letter_code
_entity_poly.pdbx_strand_id
1 'polypeptide(L)' 'MTLTANDITSFMELYEKTYKKKLTRTEAYKQASDLLWLIDLTYKPMTRAQHQKYYGALKK' A
#
# COMPACT_ATOMS: atom_id res chain seq x y z
N MET A 1 -11.93 3.51 6.00
CA MET A 1 -11.63 2.49 4.97
C MET A 1 -12.00 1.13 5.53
N THR A 2 -12.56 0.24 4.70
CA THR A 2 -12.89 -1.13 5.10
C THR A 2 -12.08 -2.09 4.24
N LEU A 3 -11.20 -2.89 4.86
CA LEU A 3 -10.42 -3.92 4.18
C LEU A 3 -11.27 -5.17 3.99
N THR A 4 -11.41 -5.63 2.74
CA THR A 4 -12.13 -6.87 2.44
C THR A 4 -11.23 -8.09 2.62
N ALA A 5 -11.83 -9.27 2.71
CA ALA A 5 -11.07 -10.52 2.77
C ALA A 5 -10.18 -10.75 1.53
N ASN A 6 -10.60 -10.25 0.36
CA ASN A 6 -9.80 -10.32 -0.87
C ASN A 6 -8.61 -9.38 -0.80
N ASP A 7 -8.79 -8.14 -0.31
CA ASP A 7 -7.69 -7.18 -0.13
C ASP A 7 -6.60 -7.75 0.79
N ILE A 8 -7.00 -8.38 1.89
CA ILE A 8 -6.07 -9.02 2.83
C ILE A 8 -5.36 -10.21 2.19
N THR A 9 -6.08 -11.01 1.39
CA THR A 9 -5.46 -12.15 0.70
C THR A 9 -4.39 -11.69 -0.27
N SER A 10 -4.69 -10.69 -1.10
CA SER A 10 -3.71 -10.10 -2.02
C SER A 10 -2.56 -9.40 -1.27
N PHE A 11 -2.82 -8.75 -0.15
CA PHE A 11 -1.78 -8.16 0.69
C PHE A 11 -0.82 -9.23 1.24
N MET A 12 -1.35 -10.35 1.73
CA MET A 12 -0.55 -11.47 2.23
C MET A 12 0.34 -12.07 1.14
N GLU A 13 -0.21 -12.30 -0.06
CA GLU A 13 0.54 -12.82 -1.22
C GLU A 13 1.68 -11.88 -1.62
N LEU A 14 1.40 -10.57 -1.70
CA LEU A 14 2.39 -9.56 -2.02
C LEU A 14 3.49 -9.49 -0.96
N TYR A 15 3.10 -9.53 0.31
CA TYR A 15 4.02 -9.49 1.44
C TYR A 15 4.95 -10.71 1.44
N GLU A 16 4.42 -11.92 1.23
CA GLU A 16 5.22 -13.14 1.13
C GLU A 16 6.17 -13.08 -0.07
N LYS A 17 5.70 -12.64 -1.24
CA LYS A 17 6.55 -12.51 -2.43
C LYS A 17 7.72 -11.56 -2.20
N THR A 18 7.47 -10.44 -1.52
CA THR A 18 8.42 -9.34 -1.30
C THR A 18 9.42 -9.66 -0.19
N TYR A 19 8.93 -10.15 0.96
CA TYR A 19 9.74 -10.32 2.16
C TYR A 19 10.06 -11.78 2.50
N LYS A 20 9.60 -12.74 1.67
CA LYS A 20 9.75 -14.18 1.89
C LYS A 20 9.24 -14.65 3.25
N LYS A 21 8.26 -13.94 3.80
CA LYS A 21 7.66 -14.19 5.10
C LYS A 21 6.15 -14.33 4.97
N LYS A 22 5.60 -15.41 5.51
CA LYS A 22 4.14 -15.61 5.61
C LYS A 22 3.58 -14.82 6.78
N LEU A 23 2.44 -14.19 6.55
CA LEU A 23 1.62 -13.57 7.58
C LEU A 23 0.43 -14.48 7.90
N THR A 24 -0.01 -14.46 9.15
CA THR A 24 -1.36 -14.90 9.48
C THR A 24 -2.38 -13.84 9.03
N ARG A 25 -3.65 -14.23 8.89
CA ARG A 25 -4.72 -13.27 8.54
C ARG A 25 -4.80 -12.11 9.54
N THR A 26 -4.69 -12.39 10.84
CA THR A 26 -4.76 -11.36 11.89
C THR A 26 -3.61 -10.35 11.77
N GLU A 27 -2.39 -10.83 11.55
CA GLU A 27 -1.23 -9.94 11.32
C GLU A 27 -1.40 -9.10 10.06
N ALA A 28 -1.92 -9.70 8.98
CA ALA A 28 -2.18 -9.01 7.74
C ALA A 28 -3.23 -7.89 7.90
N TYR A 29 -4.33 -8.15 8.61
CA TYR A 29 -5.33 -7.11 8.92
C TYR A 29 -4.70 -5.96 9.70
N LYS A 30 -3.90 -6.25 10.73
CA LYS A 30 -3.25 -5.22 11.53
C LYS A 30 -2.28 -4.39 10.71
N GLN A 31 -1.33 -5.04 10.02
CA GLN A 31 -0.31 -4.33 9.25
C GLN A 31 -0.89 -3.55 8.07
N ALA A 32 -1.87 -4.11 7.37
CA ALA A 32 -2.54 -3.39 6.28
C ALA A 32 -3.30 -2.16 6.79
N SER A 33 -3.95 -2.26 7.96
CA SER A 33 -4.63 -1.13 8.59
C SER A 33 -3.65 -0.05 9.04
N ASP A 34 -2.56 -0.43 9.71
CA ASP A 34 -1.51 0.48 10.15
C ASP A 34 -0.86 1.21 8.96
N LEU A 35 -0.66 0.49 7.84
CA LEU A 35 -0.12 1.06 6.61
C LEU A 35 -1.05 2.10 6.00
N LEU A 36 -2.34 1.78 5.87
CA LEU A 36 -3.33 2.73 5.34
C LEU A 36 -3.43 3.97 6.22
N TRP A 37 -3.43 3.79 7.54
CA TRP A 37 -3.40 4.90 8.48
C TRP A 37 -2.16 5.78 8.32
N LEU A 38 -0.98 5.17 8.15
CA LEU A 38 0.26 5.92 7.90
C LEU A 38 0.21 6.68 6.58
N ILE A 39 -0.32 6.06 5.52
CA ILE A 39 -0.51 6.71 4.22
C ILE A 39 -1.44 7.92 4.37
N ASP A 40 -2.57 7.79 5.07
CA ASP A 40 -3.51 8.90 5.28
C ASP A 40 -2.87 10.07 6.03
N LEU A 41 -1.96 9.79 6.97
CA LEU A 41 -1.26 10.82 7.73
C LEU A 41 -0.13 11.49 6.95
N THR A 42 0.59 10.73 6.13
CA THR A 42 1.87 11.18 5.55
C THR A 42 1.77 11.54 4.07
N TYR A 43 0.77 11.00 3.36
CA TYR A 43 0.67 11.12 1.92
C TYR A 43 -0.61 11.85 1.52
N LYS A 44 -0.45 13.06 0.94
CA LYS A 44 -1.53 13.69 0.17
C LYS A 44 -1.58 13.03 -1.21
N PRO A 45 -2.67 12.33 -1.58
CA PRO A 45 -2.77 11.67 -2.86
C PRO A 45 -2.51 12.64 -4.00
N MET A 46 -1.48 12.35 -4.78
CA MET A 46 -1.17 13.15 -5.95
C MET A 46 -2.10 12.77 -7.10
N THR A 47 -2.70 13.75 -7.75
CA THR A 47 -3.44 13.48 -8.99
C THR A 47 -2.47 13.04 -10.08
N ARG A 48 -2.97 12.32 -11.08
CA ARG A 48 -2.16 11.89 -12.24
C ARG A 48 -1.46 13.06 -12.93
N ALA A 49 -2.13 14.20 -13.00
CA ALA A 49 -1.57 15.45 -13.55
C ALA A 49 -0.43 16.01 -12.67
N GLN A 50 -0.59 15.99 -11.34
CA GLN A 50 0.48 16.40 -10.42
C GLN A 50 1.67 15.44 -10.52
N HIS A 51 1.44 14.13 -10.57
CA HIS A 51 2.49 13.14 -10.74
C HIS A 51 3.29 13.38 -12.04
N GLN A 52 2.62 13.60 -13.17
CA GLN A 52 3.27 13.95 -14.44
C GLN A 52 4.08 15.24 -14.37
N LYS A 53 3.56 16.26 -13.69
CA LYS A 53 4.25 17.55 -13.53
C LYS A 53 5.54 17.42 -12.71
N TYR A 54 5.52 16.67 -11.61
CA TYR A 54 6.69 16.55 -10.72
C TYR A 54 7.72 15.52 -11.21
N TYR A 55 7.28 14.42 -11.84
CA TYR A 55 8.16 13.32 -12.23
C TYR A 55 8.42 13.21 -13.74
N GLY A 56 7.68 13.93 -14.59
CA GLY A 56 7.94 13.98 -16.04
C GLY A 56 9.28 14.65 -16.38
N ALA A 57 9.80 15.51 -15.51
CA ALA A 57 11.08 16.19 -15.69
C ALA A 57 12.30 15.36 -15.27
N LEU A 58 12.11 14.28 -14.50
CA LEU A 58 13.20 13.41 -14.00
C LEU A 58 13.64 12.33 -15.01
N LYS A 59 13.06 12.32 -16.21
CA LYS A 59 13.41 11.39 -17.31
C LYS A 59 14.28 12.04 -18.42
N LYS A 60 14.99 13.14 -18.13
CA LYS A 60 15.98 13.71 -19.04
C LYS A 60 17.39 13.47 -18.55
#